data_AF-Q1PQ96-F1
#
_entry.id   AF-Q1PQ96-F1
#
_cell.length_a   1.000
_cell.length_b   1.000
_cell.length_c   1.000
_cell.angle_alpha   90.00
_cell.angle_beta   90.00
_cell.angle_gamma   90.00
#
_symmetry.space_group_name_H-M   'P 1'
#
loop_
_entity.id
_entity.type
_entity.pdbx_description
1 polymer ?
#
loop_
_entity_poly.entity_id
_entity_poly.type
_entity_poly.pdbx_seq_one_letter_code
_entity_poly.pdbx_strand_id
1 'polypeptide(L)'
;CELQLDKTLYGRTSVKLQTDLLFWGEHFDFPDIPEINVITVNVFREVDKKKKRDKYQFVGSVKIPVHEVTSRLPCEHWYPILSDKAGDSLGRHSGNGKEGNGSSGKDREKEQVPTLRIKCRFQSTDILPINVYGNFLAYLKDNYKRVCETLEPVIGVKAKEDIGQALVLLMHAQGLAGAFLTDVVALDLLRVGDQRLTFRGNSLATKSMEAFLKLTGEQYLQDTLSAPINELIHSERDCEVDPTKASGSSAGSLQRQQAALRAAVRNAWQCIYESHKHFPAQLRNCFATFRERLQQLGRQDMADNLISASIFLRFLCPAILSPSLFNITSELPSARATRNLTLVAKTLQTLANFTRFQ
;
A
#
# COMPACT_ATOMS: atom_id res chain seq x y z
N CYS A 1 -6.51 9.26 20.27
CA CYS A 1 -6.16 8.08 21.08
C CYS A 1 -4.69 7.72 20.85
N GLU A 2 -4.08 7.10 21.84
CA GLU A 2 -2.75 6.50 21.74
C GLU A 2 -2.87 4.98 21.87
N LEU A 3 -2.24 4.23 20.96
CA LEU A 3 -2.20 2.78 20.96
C LEU A 3 -0.86 2.32 21.55
N GLN A 4 -0.93 1.58 22.64
CA GLN A 4 0.22 1.03 23.34
C GLN A 4 0.17 -0.50 23.35
N LEU A 5 1.31 -1.13 23.13
CA LEU A 5 1.51 -2.57 23.27
C LEU A 5 2.48 -2.78 24.44
N ASP A 6 2.05 -3.45 25.50
CA ASP A 6 2.82 -3.63 26.75
C ASP A 6 3.50 -2.33 27.24
N LYS A 7 2.73 -1.23 27.22
CA LYS A 7 3.12 0.15 27.62
C LYS A 7 4.01 0.92 26.63
N THR A 8 4.46 0.30 25.55
CA THR A 8 5.21 0.99 24.49
C THR A 8 4.23 1.62 23.50
N LEU A 9 4.43 2.89 23.14
CA LEU A 9 3.58 3.60 22.19
C LEU A 9 3.90 3.19 20.74
N TYR A 10 2.93 2.66 20.02
CA TYR A 10 3.08 2.23 18.62
C TYR A 10 2.28 3.08 17.63
N GLY A 11 1.19 3.71 18.08
CA GLY A 11 0.34 4.49 17.18
C GLY A 11 -0.34 5.64 17.89
N ARG A 12 -0.58 6.72 17.15
CA ARG A 12 -1.45 7.82 17.56
C ARG A 12 -2.47 8.05 16.50
N THR A 13 -3.72 8.16 16.90
CA THR A 13 -4.77 8.53 15.96
C THR A 13 -4.70 10.01 15.62
N SER A 14 -5.17 10.34 14.43
CA SER A 14 -5.39 11.73 14.01
C SER A 14 -6.41 12.43 14.90
N VAL A 15 -6.30 13.75 15.03
CA VAL A 15 -7.31 14.60 15.70
C VAL A 15 -8.18 15.22 14.62
N LYS A 16 -9.50 15.03 14.68
CA LYS A 16 -10.45 15.66 13.76
C LYS A 16 -11.43 16.54 14.53
N LEU A 17 -11.74 17.70 13.96
CA LEU A 17 -12.80 18.58 14.45
C LEU A 17 -14.14 17.85 14.32
N GLN A 18 -15.01 18.06 15.31
CA GLN A 18 -16.38 17.56 15.28
C GLN A 18 -17.09 18.15 14.05
N THR A 19 -17.43 17.28 13.11
CA THR A 19 -18.25 17.57 11.91
C THR A 19 -19.50 16.70 11.96
N ASP A 20 -20.42 16.81 11.00
CA ASP A 20 -21.69 16.05 10.98
C ASP A 20 -21.53 14.51 10.87
N LEU A 21 -20.30 14.00 10.76
CA LEU A 21 -20.01 12.57 10.76
C LEU A 21 -20.10 11.98 12.18
N LEU A 22 -21.17 11.23 12.43
CA LEU A 22 -21.44 10.51 13.68
C LEU A 22 -20.44 9.38 14.00
N PHE A 23 -19.65 8.93 13.03
CA PHE A 23 -18.70 7.83 13.19
C PHE A 23 -17.34 8.18 12.60
N TRP A 24 -16.29 7.97 13.40
CA TRP A 24 -14.90 8.09 12.97
C TRP A 24 -14.09 6.94 13.54
N GLY A 25 -13.19 6.40 12.73
CA GLY A 25 -12.25 5.34 13.10
C GLY A 25 -11.00 5.42 12.24
N GLU A 26 -9.93 4.79 12.72
CA GLU A 26 -8.64 4.75 12.06
C GLU A 26 -8.08 3.33 12.16
N HIS A 27 -7.48 2.85 11.08
CA HIS A 27 -6.93 1.50 10.98
C HIS A 27 -5.42 1.53 11.20
N PHE A 28 -4.94 0.61 12.02
CA PHE A 28 -3.52 0.40 12.27
C PHE A 28 -3.18 -1.05 11.98
N ASP A 29 -2.04 -1.25 11.34
CA ASP A 29 -1.42 -2.56 11.13
C ASP A 29 0.03 -2.47 11.59
N PHE A 30 0.44 -3.41 12.43
CA PHE A 30 1.75 -3.42 13.07
C PHE A 30 2.43 -4.76 12.79
N PRO A 31 3.21 -4.88 11.69
CA PRO A 31 3.99 -6.08 11.42
C PRO A 31 5.17 -6.20 12.38
N ASP A 32 5.63 -7.43 12.60
CA ASP A 32 6.88 -7.75 13.31
C ASP A 32 7.02 -7.15 14.73
N ILE A 33 5.91 -7.08 15.46
CA ILE A 33 5.90 -6.64 16.85
C ILE A 33 6.48 -7.71 17.78
N PRO A 34 7.12 -7.33 18.91
CA PRO A 34 7.54 -8.28 19.92
C PRO A 34 6.35 -9.04 20.52
N GLU A 35 6.63 -10.12 21.24
CA GLU A 35 5.61 -10.79 22.04
C GLU A 35 5.01 -9.81 23.05
N ILE A 36 3.69 -9.68 23.01
CA ILE A 36 2.93 -8.74 23.82
C ILE A 36 1.81 -9.46 24.57
N ASN A 37 1.45 -8.93 25.73
CA ASN A 37 0.43 -9.50 26.60
C ASN A 37 -0.87 -8.68 26.59
N VAL A 38 -0.77 -7.35 26.46
CA VAL A 38 -1.90 -6.43 26.57
C VAL A 38 -1.81 -5.31 25.53
N ILE A 39 -2.89 -5.13 24.79
CA ILE A 39 -3.14 -3.97 23.93
C ILE A 39 -3.85 -2.91 24.75
N THR A 40 -3.28 -1.72 24.88
CA THR A 40 -3.86 -0.59 25.62
C THR A 40 -4.20 0.56 24.68
N VAL A 41 -5.44 1.02 24.70
CA VAL A 41 -5.87 2.20 23.96
C VAL A 41 -6.19 3.32 24.94
N ASN A 42 -5.33 4.34 24.96
CA ASN A 42 -5.47 5.52 25.80
C ASN A 42 -6.27 6.60 25.06
N VAL A 43 -7.34 7.07 25.69
CA VAL A 43 -8.24 8.06 25.12
C VAL A 43 -7.93 9.43 25.72
N PHE A 44 -7.80 10.43 24.87
CA PHE A 44 -7.53 11.80 25.25
C PHE A 44 -8.57 12.73 24.63
N ARG A 45 -8.90 13.80 25.34
CA ARG A 45 -9.79 14.88 24.91
C ARG A 45 -9.00 16.18 24.79
N GLU A 46 -9.23 16.96 23.74
CA GLU A 46 -8.64 18.30 23.61
C GLU A 46 -9.28 19.28 24.60
N VAL A 47 -8.47 20.12 25.25
CA VAL A 47 -8.93 21.12 26.23
C VAL A 47 -8.61 22.52 25.71
N ASP A 48 -9.54 23.45 25.89
CA ASP A 48 -9.34 24.85 25.51
C ASP A 48 -8.08 25.45 26.14
N LYS A 49 -7.24 26.05 25.28
CA LYS A 49 -5.93 26.65 25.61
C LYS A 49 -5.95 27.70 26.73
N LYS A 50 -7.14 28.17 27.16
CA LYS A 50 -7.28 29.19 28.20
C LYS A 50 -7.08 28.68 29.63
N LYS A 51 -7.01 27.36 29.88
CA LYS A 51 -7.00 26.82 31.27
C LYS A 51 -5.85 25.89 31.66
N LYS A 52 -5.03 25.33 30.76
CA LYS A 52 -3.90 24.44 31.12
C LYS A 52 -2.74 24.47 30.12
N ARG A 53 -1.55 24.10 30.60
CA ARG A 53 -0.28 24.01 29.85
C ARG A 53 -0.27 22.86 28.84
N ASP A 54 -1.06 21.81 29.08
CA ASP A 54 -1.19 20.64 28.20
C ASP A 54 -2.40 20.75 27.28
N LYS A 55 -2.18 20.52 25.98
CA LYS A 55 -3.20 20.59 24.92
C LYS A 55 -4.26 19.48 25.01
N TYR A 56 -3.93 18.35 25.65
CA TYR A 56 -4.78 17.16 25.71
C TYR A 56 -4.93 16.65 27.14
N GLN A 57 -6.16 16.33 27.55
CA GLN A 57 -6.50 15.73 28.83
C GLN A 57 -6.79 14.24 28.65
N PHE A 58 -6.14 13.41 29.47
CA PHE A 58 -6.42 11.98 29.53
C PHE A 58 -7.83 11.69 30.07
N VAL A 59 -8.58 10.85 29.36
CA VAL A 59 -9.95 10.44 29.70
C VAL A 59 -9.94 9.09 30.41
N GLY A 60 -9.24 8.12 29.84
CA GLY A 60 -9.13 6.77 30.37
C GLY A 60 -8.49 5.82 29.36
N SER A 61 -8.43 4.54 29.71
CA SER A 61 -7.83 3.48 28.91
C SER A 61 -8.77 2.30 28.72
N VAL A 62 -8.63 1.65 27.57
CA VAL A 62 -9.15 0.30 27.32
C VAL A 62 -7.96 -0.64 27.29
N LYS A 63 -8.02 -1.74 28.04
CA LYS A 63 -6.97 -2.77 28.08
C LYS A 63 -7.56 -4.08 27.57
N ILE A 64 -6.97 -4.64 26.51
CA ILE A 64 -7.41 -5.88 25.86
C ILE A 64 -6.28 -6.89 26.01
N PRO A 65 -6.48 -7.97 26.78
CA PRO A 65 -5.53 -9.08 26.83
C PRO A 65 -5.38 -9.72 25.45
N VAL A 66 -4.14 -9.94 25.02
CA VAL A 66 -3.83 -10.44 23.68
C VAL A 66 -4.46 -11.80 23.41
N HIS A 67 -4.51 -12.69 24.41
CA HIS A 67 -5.09 -14.01 24.29
C HIS A 67 -6.58 -14.00 23.84
N GLU A 68 -7.32 -12.94 24.15
CA GLU A 68 -8.74 -12.78 23.76
C GLU A 68 -8.91 -12.47 22.26
N VAL A 69 -7.85 -12.03 21.59
CA VAL A 69 -7.90 -11.53 20.20
C VAL A 69 -7.04 -12.34 19.23
N THR A 70 -6.68 -13.57 19.62
CA THR A 70 -5.85 -14.51 18.84
C THR A 70 -6.59 -15.28 17.75
N SER A 71 -7.89 -15.00 17.55
CA SER A 71 -8.71 -15.77 16.62
C SER A 71 -8.36 -15.50 15.15
N ARG A 72 -8.78 -16.41 14.25
CA ARG A 72 -8.49 -16.32 12.81
C ARG A 72 -9.15 -15.11 12.15
N LEU A 73 -10.29 -14.66 12.67
CA LEU A 73 -11.04 -13.51 12.17
C LEU A 73 -10.92 -12.35 13.16
N PRO A 74 -10.91 -11.08 12.71
CA PRO A 74 -10.90 -9.96 13.64
C PRO A 74 -12.11 -9.95 14.55
N CYS A 75 -11.89 -9.81 15.85
CA CYS A 75 -12.95 -9.63 16.84
C CYS A 75 -13.30 -8.14 16.96
N GLU A 76 -14.60 -7.84 17.08
CA GLU A 76 -15.10 -6.47 17.19
C GLU A 76 -16.07 -6.35 18.37
N HIS A 77 -15.71 -5.49 19.33
CA HIS A 77 -16.47 -5.32 20.56
C HIS A 77 -16.50 -3.84 21.00
N TRP A 78 -17.48 -3.51 21.84
CA TRP A 78 -17.55 -2.24 22.57
C TRP A 78 -16.89 -2.41 23.93
N TYR A 79 -15.84 -1.65 24.18
CA TYR A 79 -15.07 -1.70 25.42
C TYR A 79 -15.36 -0.45 26.27
N PRO A 80 -15.62 -0.58 27.58
CA PRO A 80 -15.75 0.57 28.47
C PRO A 80 -14.40 1.27 28.66
N ILE A 81 -14.40 2.60 28.60
CA ILE A 81 -13.20 3.40 28.85
C ILE A 81 -13.06 3.59 30.36
N LEU A 82 -12.00 3.03 30.94
CA LEU A 82 -11.76 3.05 32.38
C LEU A 82 -10.80 4.18 32.75
N SER A 83 -11.16 5.01 33.73
CA SER A 83 -10.28 6.06 34.26
C SER A 83 -9.53 5.54 35.50
N ASP A 84 -8.23 5.78 35.60
CA ASP A 84 -7.42 5.37 36.76
C ASP A 84 -7.87 6.03 38.09
N LYS A 85 -8.74 7.06 38.03
CA LYS A 85 -9.28 7.74 39.22
C LYS A 85 -10.34 6.94 39.99
N ALA A 86 -10.82 5.81 39.46
CA ALA A 86 -11.86 4.99 40.09
C ALA A 86 -11.32 3.72 40.80
N GLY A 87 -9.99 3.58 40.92
CA GLY A 87 -9.33 2.34 41.38
C GLY A 87 -9.16 2.16 42.90
N ASP A 88 -9.44 3.17 43.73
CA ASP A 88 -9.06 3.16 45.17
C ASP A 88 -10.25 2.93 46.13
N SER A 89 -11.29 2.22 45.69
CA SER A 89 -12.47 1.91 46.53
C SER A 89 -12.80 0.41 46.55
N LEU A 90 -11.77 -0.42 46.71
CA LEU A 90 -11.94 -1.83 47.07
C LEU A 90 -11.38 -2.02 48.49
N GLY A 91 -12.21 -1.80 49.52
CA GLY A 91 -11.79 -2.06 50.90
C GLY A 91 -12.75 -1.58 51.99
N ARG A 92 -13.85 -2.30 52.22
CA ARG A 92 -14.49 -2.62 53.52
C ARG A 92 -15.99 -2.85 53.33
N HIS A 93 -16.40 -4.11 53.37
CA HIS A 93 -17.70 -4.50 53.91
C HIS A 93 -17.43 -5.55 54.99
N SER A 94 -17.17 -5.06 56.20
CA SER A 94 -17.35 -5.82 57.45
C SER A 94 -18.66 -5.33 58.05
N GLY A 95 -19.54 -6.26 58.40
CA GLY A 95 -20.92 -5.98 58.81
C GLY A 95 -21.06 -5.21 60.12
N ASN A 96 -22.17 -4.48 60.23
CA ASN A 96 -23.16 -4.67 61.30
C ASN A 96 -24.40 -3.81 60.99
N GLY A 97 -25.59 -4.36 61.27
CA GLY A 97 -26.86 -3.77 60.89
C GLY A 97 -27.33 -2.58 61.74
N LYS A 98 -28.26 -1.81 61.18
CA LYS A 98 -29.44 -1.29 61.88
C LYS A 98 -30.45 -0.72 60.88
N GLU A 99 -31.70 -1.12 61.05
CA GLU A 99 -32.87 -0.58 60.37
C GLU A 99 -33.03 0.91 60.69
N GLY A 100 -33.41 1.69 59.68
CA GLY A 100 -33.67 3.12 59.79
C GLY A 100 -34.42 3.60 58.56
N ASN A 101 -35.75 3.66 58.71
CA ASN A 101 -36.72 4.15 57.74
C ASN A 101 -36.45 5.65 57.44
N GLY A 102 -36.42 6.05 56.17
CA GLY A 102 -36.14 7.46 55.82
C GLY A 102 -36.11 7.72 54.32
N SER A 103 -37.27 8.14 53.79
CA SER A 103 -37.48 8.69 52.46
C SER A 103 -36.52 9.84 52.12
N SER A 104 -35.85 9.78 50.98
CA SER A 104 -35.56 10.94 50.12
C SER A 104 -34.99 10.49 48.79
N GLY A 105 -35.73 10.76 47.71
CA GLY A 105 -35.33 10.48 46.35
C GLY A 105 -34.09 11.26 45.94
N LYS A 106 -33.21 10.57 45.22
CA LYS A 106 -32.35 11.17 44.19
C LYS A 106 -32.00 10.07 43.21
N ASP A 107 -32.65 10.11 42.05
CA ASP A 107 -32.24 9.39 40.85
C ASP A 107 -30.75 9.63 40.63
N ARG A 108 -29.93 8.63 40.94
CA ARG A 108 -28.61 8.52 40.34
C ARG A 108 -28.87 8.05 38.92
N GLU A 109 -28.99 8.98 37.98
CA GLU A 109 -28.78 8.69 36.56
C GLU A 109 -27.55 7.80 36.47
N LYS A 110 -27.71 6.56 35.96
CA LYS A 110 -26.59 5.67 35.70
C LYS A 110 -25.65 6.42 34.77
N GLU A 111 -24.55 6.93 35.30
CA GLU A 111 -23.48 7.58 34.56
C GLU A 111 -23.10 6.64 33.41
N GLN A 112 -23.49 6.98 32.18
CA GLN A 112 -23.19 6.14 31.01
C GLN A 112 -21.68 6.11 30.84
N VAL A 113 -21.07 4.98 31.16
CA VAL A 113 -19.64 4.78 30.99
C VAL A 113 -19.34 4.93 29.50
N PRO A 114 -18.45 5.85 29.10
CA PRO A 114 -18.14 6.05 27.70
C PRO A 114 -17.49 4.77 27.15
N THR A 115 -17.89 4.35 25.96
CA THR A 115 -17.40 3.12 25.33
C THR A 115 -16.65 3.43 24.04
N LEU A 116 -15.72 2.54 23.70
CA LEU A 116 -14.93 2.58 22.48
C LEU A 116 -15.14 1.28 21.71
N ARG A 117 -15.59 1.39 20.45
CA ARG A 117 -15.67 0.24 19.55
C ARG A 117 -14.29 -0.07 18.99
N ILE A 118 -13.80 -1.28 19.21
CA ILE A 118 -12.48 -1.70 18.74
C ILE A 118 -12.62 -3.01 17.99
N LYS A 119 -12.10 -3.02 16.75
CA LYS A 119 -11.92 -4.21 15.92
C LYS A 119 -10.44 -4.53 15.83
N CYS A 120 -10.01 -5.67 16.36
CA CYS A 120 -8.60 -6.03 16.39
C CYS A 120 -8.38 -7.54 16.23
N ARG A 121 -7.14 -7.92 15.92
CA ARG A 121 -6.67 -9.30 15.80
C ARG A 121 -5.18 -9.31 16.12
N PHE A 122 -4.73 -10.29 16.88
CA PHE A 122 -3.32 -10.59 17.08
C PHE A 122 -3.00 -11.95 16.46
N GLN A 123 -1.87 -12.05 15.76
CA GLN A 123 -1.40 -13.29 15.18
C GLN A 123 0.10 -13.42 15.46
N SER A 124 0.48 -14.46 16.21
CA SER A 124 1.89 -14.89 16.29
C SER A 124 2.15 -15.91 15.18
N THR A 125 3.27 -15.78 14.49
CA THR A 125 3.70 -16.70 13.42
C THR A 125 5.17 -17.04 13.60
N ASP A 126 5.48 -18.33 13.67
CA ASP A 126 6.86 -18.81 13.79
C ASP A 126 7.46 -19.05 12.40
N ILE A 127 8.67 -18.53 12.18
CA ILE A 127 9.49 -18.84 11.00
C ILE A 127 10.48 -19.93 11.41
N LEU A 128 10.39 -21.10 10.77
CA LEU A 128 11.26 -22.23 11.08
C LEU A 128 12.69 -21.99 10.58
N PRO A 129 13.70 -22.71 11.12
CA PRO A 129 15.06 -22.69 10.59
C PRO A 129 15.11 -23.03 9.08
N ILE A 130 16.01 -22.38 8.34
CA ILE A 130 16.04 -22.43 6.86
C ILE A 130 16.20 -23.85 6.29
N ASN A 131 16.87 -24.74 7.02
CA ASN A 131 17.08 -26.14 6.64
C ASN A 131 15.76 -26.93 6.55
N VAL A 132 14.73 -26.54 7.30
CA VAL A 132 13.41 -27.20 7.24
C VAL A 132 12.74 -26.95 5.88
N TYR A 133 12.99 -25.79 5.26
CA TYR A 133 12.42 -25.44 3.96
C TYR A 133 13.17 -26.02 2.76
N GLY A 134 14.27 -26.76 2.97
CA GLY A 134 15.15 -27.24 1.89
C GLY A 134 14.41 -28.06 0.82
N ASN A 135 13.60 -29.03 1.22
CA ASN A 135 12.84 -29.88 0.29
C ASN A 135 11.77 -29.07 -0.47
N PHE A 136 11.13 -28.10 0.20
CA PHE A 136 10.13 -27.24 -0.43
C PHE A 136 10.77 -26.29 -1.44
N LEU A 137 11.92 -25.71 -1.11
CA LEU A 137 12.71 -24.89 -2.02
C LEU A 137 13.13 -25.70 -3.25
N ALA A 138 13.65 -26.91 -3.08
CA ALA A 138 14.01 -27.78 -4.20
C ALA A 138 12.81 -28.08 -5.10
N TYR A 139 11.67 -28.46 -4.52
CA TYR A 139 10.44 -28.68 -5.26
C TYR A 139 10.03 -27.44 -6.08
N LEU A 140 10.04 -26.24 -5.48
CA LEU A 140 9.69 -25.01 -6.19
C LEU A 140 10.67 -24.69 -7.34
N LYS A 141 11.98 -24.92 -7.14
CA LYS A 141 13.00 -24.71 -8.19
C LYS A 141 12.81 -25.64 -9.38
N ASP A 142 12.45 -26.89 -9.13
CA ASP A 142 12.34 -27.90 -10.20
C ASP A 142 10.95 -27.88 -10.86
N ASN A 143 9.92 -27.41 -10.15
CA ASN A 143 8.52 -27.53 -10.57
C ASN A 143 7.77 -26.20 -10.69
N TYR A 144 8.43 -25.04 -10.68
CA TYR A 144 7.74 -23.74 -10.74
C TYR A 144 6.78 -23.62 -11.94
N LYS A 145 7.11 -24.19 -13.10
CA LYS A 145 6.21 -24.16 -14.28
C LYS A 145 4.88 -24.82 -13.97
N ARG A 146 4.95 -26.04 -13.42
CA ARG A 146 3.77 -26.83 -13.07
C ARG A 146 2.96 -26.17 -11.96
N VAL A 147 3.65 -25.59 -10.98
CA VAL A 147 3.01 -24.82 -9.90
C VAL A 147 2.25 -23.62 -10.48
N CYS A 148 2.88 -22.82 -11.33
CA CYS A 148 2.26 -21.68 -11.98
C CYS A 148 1.05 -22.08 -12.84
N GLU A 149 1.18 -23.11 -13.68
CA GLU A 149 0.08 -23.64 -14.50
C GLU A 149 -1.13 -24.09 -13.68
N THR A 150 -0.87 -24.78 -12.56
CA THR A 150 -1.92 -25.33 -11.71
C THR A 150 -2.63 -24.24 -10.91
N LEU A 151 -1.88 -23.23 -10.44
CA LEU A 151 -2.44 -22.15 -9.64
C LEU A 151 -3.18 -21.11 -10.47
N GLU A 152 -2.66 -20.77 -11.67
CA GLU A 152 -3.17 -19.69 -12.52
C GLU A 152 -4.71 -19.65 -12.71
N PRO A 153 -5.42 -20.77 -12.94
CA PRO A 153 -6.88 -20.77 -13.08
C PRO A 153 -7.66 -20.80 -11.76
N VAL A 154 -7.03 -21.16 -10.64
CA VAL A 154 -7.72 -21.44 -9.37
C VAL A 154 -7.67 -20.26 -8.39
N ILE A 155 -6.60 -19.47 -8.43
CA ILE A 155 -6.37 -18.41 -7.42
C ILE A 155 -6.84 -17.03 -7.89
N GLY A 156 -7.32 -16.22 -6.94
CA GLY A 156 -7.72 -14.83 -7.18
C GLY A 156 -6.55 -13.88 -7.42
N VAL A 157 -6.83 -12.69 -7.95
CA VAL A 157 -5.81 -11.69 -8.34
C VAL A 157 -4.85 -11.33 -7.20
N LYS A 158 -5.35 -11.18 -5.97
CA LYS A 158 -4.51 -10.85 -4.82
C LYS A 158 -3.51 -11.97 -4.50
N ALA A 159 -3.96 -13.22 -4.52
CA ALA A 159 -3.08 -14.37 -4.32
C ALA A 159 -2.04 -14.49 -5.46
N LYS A 160 -2.37 -14.14 -6.71
CA LYS A 160 -1.39 -14.09 -7.81
C LYS A 160 -0.29 -13.06 -7.56
N GLU A 161 -0.65 -11.90 -7.01
CA GLU A 161 0.32 -10.88 -6.62
C GLU A 161 1.26 -11.40 -5.53
N ASP A 162 0.70 -11.91 -4.43
CA ASP A 162 1.48 -12.35 -3.27
C ASP A 162 2.39 -13.55 -3.62
N ILE A 163 1.85 -14.55 -4.33
CA ILE A 163 2.60 -15.73 -4.78
C ILE A 163 3.63 -15.36 -5.84
N GLY A 164 3.28 -14.50 -6.80
CA GLY A 164 4.20 -14.02 -7.83
C GLY A 164 5.39 -13.28 -7.22
N GLN A 165 5.14 -12.40 -6.25
CA GLN A 165 6.20 -11.71 -5.50
C GLN A 165 7.08 -12.69 -4.73
N ALA A 166 6.49 -13.64 -4.00
CA ALA A 166 7.24 -14.64 -3.24
C ALA A 166 8.13 -15.52 -4.14
N LEU A 167 7.59 -16.00 -5.27
CA LEU A 167 8.35 -16.81 -6.23
C LEU A 167 9.48 -16.01 -6.87
N VAL A 168 9.27 -14.75 -7.21
CA VAL A 168 10.32 -13.89 -7.75
C VAL A 168 11.45 -13.69 -6.75
N LEU A 169 11.13 -13.37 -5.49
CA LEU A 169 12.13 -13.23 -4.43
C LEU A 169 12.94 -14.51 -4.26
N LEU A 170 12.25 -15.66 -4.22
CA LEU A 170 12.87 -16.98 -4.11
C LEU A 170 13.80 -17.28 -5.29
N MET A 171 13.31 -17.11 -6.52
CA MET A 171 14.09 -17.40 -7.73
C MET A 171 15.24 -16.40 -7.91
N HIS A 172 15.07 -15.15 -7.50
CA HIS A 172 16.13 -14.14 -7.50
C HIS A 172 17.26 -14.54 -6.54
N ALA A 173 16.92 -14.93 -5.30
CA ALA A 173 17.89 -15.42 -4.33
C ALA A 173 18.66 -16.67 -4.80
N GLN A 174 18.07 -17.46 -5.71
CA GLN A 174 18.70 -18.64 -6.32
C GLN A 174 19.42 -18.35 -7.64
N GLY A 175 19.40 -17.11 -8.15
CA GLY A 175 19.97 -16.76 -9.45
C GLY A 175 19.17 -17.27 -10.66
N LEU A 176 17.93 -17.71 -10.46
CA LEU A 176 17.06 -18.32 -11.47
C LEU A 176 15.93 -17.39 -11.98
N ALA A 177 15.84 -16.15 -11.48
CA ALA A 177 14.74 -15.23 -11.81
C ALA A 177 14.50 -15.04 -13.32
N GLY A 178 15.57 -14.87 -14.12
CA GLY A 178 15.45 -14.69 -15.57
C GLY A 178 14.85 -15.91 -16.28
N ALA A 179 15.28 -17.12 -15.91
CA ALA A 179 14.75 -18.36 -16.47
C ALA A 179 13.28 -18.55 -16.07
N PHE A 180 12.99 -18.39 -14.78
CA PHE A 180 11.64 -18.45 -14.22
C PHE A 180 10.67 -17.51 -14.96
N LEU A 181 11.02 -16.21 -15.05
CA LEU A 181 10.16 -15.23 -15.70
C LEU A 181 9.94 -15.56 -17.18
N THR A 182 10.99 -15.97 -17.89
CA THR A 182 10.87 -16.30 -19.31
C THR A 182 9.92 -17.47 -19.53
N ASP A 183 10.00 -18.49 -18.69
CA ASP A 183 9.15 -19.66 -18.77
C ASP A 183 7.70 -19.34 -18.41
N VAL A 184 7.45 -18.61 -17.32
CA VAL A 184 6.08 -18.25 -16.91
C VAL A 184 5.41 -17.33 -17.94
N VAL A 185 6.18 -16.43 -18.55
CA VAL A 185 5.69 -15.59 -19.65
C VAL A 185 5.38 -16.40 -20.90
N ALA A 186 6.22 -17.36 -21.26
CA ALA A 186 5.94 -18.26 -22.38
C ALA A 186 4.67 -19.09 -22.15
N LEU A 187 4.43 -19.56 -20.93
CA LEU A 187 3.20 -20.27 -20.56
C LEU A 187 1.96 -19.38 -20.70
N ASP A 188 2.04 -18.13 -20.26
CA ASP A 188 0.91 -17.19 -20.38
C ASP A 188 0.62 -16.83 -21.86
N LEU A 189 1.67 -16.69 -22.68
CA LEU A 189 1.54 -16.46 -24.13
C LEU A 189 0.89 -17.63 -24.86
N LEU A 190 1.19 -18.88 -24.47
CA LEU A 190 0.56 -20.06 -25.06
C LEU A 190 -0.93 -20.17 -24.67
N ARG A 191 -1.29 -19.65 -23.50
CA ARG A 191 -2.66 -19.70 -22.98
C ARG A 191 -3.55 -18.60 -23.57
N VAL A 192 -3.00 -17.39 -23.74
CA VAL A 192 -3.76 -16.23 -24.20
C VAL A 192 -3.66 -16.10 -25.71
N GLY A 193 -4.74 -16.44 -26.42
CA GLY A 193 -4.80 -16.31 -27.89
C GLY A 193 -4.70 -14.86 -28.40
N ASP A 194 -5.07 -13.87 -27.57
CA ASP A 194 -4.91 -12.45 -27.88
C ASP A 194 -3.65 -11.85 -27.23
N GLN A 195 -2.67 -11.61 -28.09
CA GLN A 195 -1.32 -11.15 -27.76
C GLN A 195 -1.29 -9.82 -26.98
N ARG A 196 -2.31 -8.97 -27.15
CA ARG A 196 -2.42 -7.69 -26.45
C ARG A 196 -2.90 -7.85 -25.00
N LEU A 197 -3.51 -8.99 -24.66
CA LEU A 197 -4.07 -9.26 -23.34
C LEU A 197 -3.08 -9.94 -22.38
N THR A 198 -2.07 -10.66 -22.88
CA THR A 198 -1.07 -11.39 -22.07
C THR A 198 -0.42 -10.49 -21.01
N PHE A 199 -0.04 -9.28 -21.43
CA PHE A 199 0.51 -8.25 -20.57
C PHE A 199 -0.44 -7.06 -20.42
N ARG A 200 -1.74 -7.28 -20.43
CA ARG A 200 -2.74 -6.34 -19.87
C ARG A 200 -3.63 -6.99 -18.81
N GLY A 201 -3.62 -8.32 -18.75
CA GLY A 201 -4.32 -9.09 -17.74
C GLY A 201 -3.63 -9.12 -16.38
N ASN A 202 -4.32 -9.72 -15.42
CA ASN A 202 -3.84 -10.02 -14.08
C ASN A 202 -3.46 -11.51 -14.00
N SER A 203 -2.38 -11.88 -14.68
CA SER A 203 -1.81 -13.24 -14.65
C SER A 203 -0.64 -13.32 -13.68
N LEU A 204 -0.30 -14.54 -13.24
CA LEU A 204 0.88 -14.77 -12.43
C LEU A 204 2.17 -14.34 -13.14
N ALA A 205 2.22 -14.43 -14.47
CA ALA A 205 3.31 -13.92 -15.29
C ALA A 205 3.47 -12.40 -15.14
N THR A 206 2.38 -11.65 -15.31
CA THR A 206 2.40 -10.19 -15.18
C THR A 206 2.75 -9.73 -13.77
N LYS A 207 2.23 -10.41 -12.74
CA LYS A 207 2.50 -10.08 -11.34
C LYS A 207 3.94 -10.42 -10.94
N SER A 208 4.47 -11.54 -11.42
CA SER A 208 5.88 -11.87 -11.25
C SER A 208 6.78 -10.85 -11.96
N MET A 209 6.44 -10.42 -13.18
CA MET A 209 7.19 -9.40 -13.88
C MET A 209 7.17 -8.05 -13.14
N GLU A 210 6.01 -7.61 -12.64
CA GLU A 210 5.86 -6.40 -11.82
C GLU A 210 6.73 -6.46 -10.56
N ALA A 211 6.70 -7.59 -9.85
CA ALA A 211 7.52 -7.79 -8.65
C ALA A 211 9.03 -7.74 -8.98
N PHE A 212 9.46 -8.35 -10.09
CA PHE A 212 10.87 -8.33 -10.48
C PHE A 212 11.34 -6.94 -10.92
N LEU A 213 10.50 -6.20 -11.63
CA LEU A 213 10.75 -4.80 -12.01
C LEU A 213 10.95 -3.92 -10.77
N LYS A 214 10.08 -4.05 -9.77
CA LYS A 214 10.21 -3.32 -8.51
C LYS A 214 11.47 -3.73 -7.75
N LEU A 215 11.71 -5.03 -7.59
CA LEU A 215 12.85 -5.57 -6.84
C LEU A 215 14.20 -5.10 -7.38
N THR A 216 14.37 -5.08 -8.70
CA THR A 216 15.67 -4.80 -9.34
C THR A 216 15.80 -3.36 -9.85
N GLY A 217 14.67 -2.65 -9.95
CA GLY A 217 14.59 -1.36 -10.60
C GLY A 217 14.32 -0.19 -9.66
N GLU A 218 14.17 -0.40 -8.34
CA GLU A 218 13.91 0.67 -7.37
C GLU A 218 14.94 1.80 -7.48
N GLN A 219 16.24 1.50 -7.40
CA GLN A 219 17.28 2.53 -7.54
C GLN A 219 17.22 3.26 -8.89
N TYR A 220 16.98 2.53 -9.97
CA TYR A 220 16.85 3.12 -11.30
C TYR A 220 15.65 4.08 -11.40
N LEU A 221 14.52 3.75 -10.77
CA LEU A 221 13.37 4.65 -10.70
C LEU A 221 13.71 5.92 -9.94
N GLN A 222 14.42 5.81 -8.82
CA GLN A 222 14.82 6.96 -8.03
C GLN A 222 15.69 7.90 -8.86
N ASP A 223 16.75 7.36 -9.46
CA ASP A 223 17.71 8.16 -10.22
C ASP A 223 17.07 8.79 -11.47
N THR A 224 16.09 8.12 -12.08
CA THR A 224 15.47 8.57 -13.33
C THR A 224 14.29 9.51 -13.11
N LEU A 225 13.45 9.25 -12.10
CA LEU A 225 12.13 9.89 -11.98
C LEU A 225 11.98 10.80 -10.76
N SER A 226 12.84 10.70 -9.74
CA SER A 226 12.65 11.50 -8.51
C SER A 226 12.75 12.99 -8.77
N ALA A 227 13.68 13.45 -9.61
CA ALA A 227 13.79 14.87 -9.97
C ALA A 227 12.55 15.40 -10.73
N PRO A 228 12.12 14.84 -11.88
CA PRO A 228 10.96 15.34 -12.61
C PRO A 228 9.63 15.19 -11.84
N ILE A 229 9.48 14.15 -11.02
CA ILE A 229 8.28 13.97 -10.17
C ILE A 229 8.25 15.02 -9.06
N ASN A 230 9.37 15.25 -8.36
CA ASN A 230 9.41 16.26 -7.30
C ASN A 230 9.19 17.67 -7.86
N GLU A 231 9.73 18.01 -9.04
CA GLU A 231 9.43 19.28 -9.70
C GLU A 231 7.93 19.43 -9.95
N LEU A 232 7.26 18.37 -10.43
CA LEU A 232 5.81 18.38 -10.67
C LEU A 232 4.97 18.52 -9.40
N ILE A 233 5.41 17.89 -8.31
CA ILE A 233 4.72 17.95 -7.01
C ILE A 233 4.80 19.38 -6.43
N HIS A 234 5.96 20.02 -6.50
CA HIS A 234 6.19 21.36 -5.96
C HIS A 234 5.77 22.48 -6.92
N SER A 235 5.52 22.18 -8.20
CA SER A 235 5.14 23.21 -9.17
C SER A 235 3.74 23.76 -8.88
N GLU A 236 3.63 25.09 -8.96
CA GLU A 236 2.33 25.76 -8.93
C GLU A 236 1.57 25.74 -10.26
N ARG A 237 2.19 25.19 -11.32
CA ARG A 237 1.62 25.16 -12.66
C ARG A 237 0.48 24.15 -12.75
N ASP A 238 -0.61 24.59 -13.36
CA ASP A 238 -1.71 23.72 -13.75
C ASP A 238 -1.46 23.16 -15.16
N CYS A 239 -1.60 21.85 -15.31
CA CYS A 239 -1.48 21.16 -16.60
C CYS A 239 -2.84 20.66 -17.11
N GLU A 240 -3.96 21.11 -16.55
CA GLU A 240 -5.29 20.71 -17.01
C GLU A 240 -5.50 21.04 -18.49
N VAL A 241 -5.99 20.06 -19.25
CA VAL A 241 -6.19 20.16 -20.70
C VAL A 241 -7.63 19.88 -21.11
N ASP A 242 -8.50 19.52 -20.16
CA ASP A 242 -9.94 19.35 -20.36
C ASP A 242 -10.64 20.73 -20.39
N PRO A 243 -11.21 21.15 -21.54
CA PRO A 243 -11.88 22.45 -21.66
C PRO A 243 -13.08 22.61 -20.71
N THR A 244 -13.73 21.51 -20.33
CA THR A 244 -14.90 21.54 -19.45
C THR A 244 -14.52 21.76 -17.99
N LYS A 245 -13.34 21.29 -17.58
CA LYS A 245 -12.78 21.49 -16.23
C LYS A 245 -12.02 22.79 -16.10
N ALA A 246 -11.54 23.33 -17.22
CA ALA A 246 -10.96 24.66 -17.30
C ALA A 246 -12.00 25.80 -17.19
N SER A 247 -13.29 25.48 -16.96
CA SER A 247 -14.40 26.42 -16.88
C SER A 247 -14.08 27.62 -15.97
N GLY A 248 -13.93 28.80 -16.57
CA GLY A 248 -13.51 30.04 -15.93
C GLY A 248 -12.16 30.59 -16.41
N SER A 249 -11.42 29.82 -17.20
CA SER A 249 -10.08 30.18 -17.67
C SER A 249 -10.13 30.58 -19.16
N SER A 250 -9.65 31.77 -19.51
CA SER A 250 -9.69 32.30 -20.89
C SER A 250 -9.00 31.38 -21.90
N ALA A 251 -9.27 31.47 -23.21
CA ALA A 251 -8.60 30.64 -24.22
C ALA A 251 -7.05 30.67 -24.13
N GLY A 252 -6.47 31.80 -23.69
CA GLY A 252 -5.02 31.93 -23.44
C GLY A 252 -4.50 31.18 -22.20
N SER A 253 -5.37 30.82 -21.25
CA SER A 253 -5.00 29.99 -20.09
C SER A 253 -4.87 28.51 -20.45
N LEU A 254 -5.80 27.95 -21.24
CA LEU A 254 -5.74 26.57 -21.72
C LEU A 254 -4.48 26.34 -22.57
N GLN A 255 -4.14 27.29 -23.45
CA GLN A 255 -2.92 27.22 -24.24
C GLN A 255 -1.65 27.19 -23.35
N ARG A 256 -1.63 27.97 -22.26
CA ARG A 256 -0.53 27.95 -21.28
C ARG A 256 -0.47 26.63 -20.51
N GLN A 257 -1.60 26.09 -20.07
CA GLN A 257 -1.68 24.79 -19.38
C GLN A 257 -1.21 23.64 -20.30
N GLN A 258 -1.62 23.65 -21.58
CA GLN A 258 -1.12 22.68 -22.56
C GLN A 258 0.39 22.82 -22.80
N ALA A 259 0.92 24.06 -22.86
CA ALA A 259 2.36 24.28 -22.99
C ALA A 259 3.12 23.77 -21.75
N ALA A 260 2.57 23.97 -20.55
CA ALA A 260 3.11 23.44 -19.31
C ALA A 260 3.11 21.90 -19.30
N LEU A 261 2.02 21.25 -19.70
CA LEU A 261 1.97 19.80 -19.82
C LEU A 261 3.02 19.27 -20.80
N ARG A 262 3.15 19.90 -21.98
CA ARG A 262 4.17 19.50 -22.97
C ARG A 262 5.59 19.66 -22.42
N ALA A 263 5.85 20.71 -21.64
CA ALA A 263 7.15 20.90 -20.99
C ALA A 263 7.43 19.82 -19.94
N ALA A 264 6.45 19.52 -19.08
CA ALA A 264 6.54 18.47 -18.08
C ALA A 264 6.79 17.08 -18.70
N VAL A 265 6.04 16.73 -19.74
CA VAL A 265 6.21 15.45 -20.46
C VAL A 265 7.59 15.38 -21.10
N ARG A 266 8.06 16.46 -21.74
CA ARG A 266 9.41 16.49 -22.32
C ARG A 266 10.50 16.31 -21.28
N ASN A 267 10.37 16.96 -20.12
CA ASN A 267 11.33 16.81 -19.02
C ASN A 267 11.40 15.35 -18.56
N ALA A 268 10.25 14.77 -18.20
CA ALA A 268 10.18 13.36 -17.78
C ALA A 268 10.70 12.39 -18.85
N TRP A 269 10.35 12.61 -20.12
CA TRP A 269 10.84 11.80 -21.24
C TRP A 269 12.36 11.90 -21.41
N GLN A 270 12.93 13.10 -21.30
CA GLN A 270 14.37 13.30 -21.45
C GLN A 270 15.15 12.53 -20.39
N CYS A 271 14.71 12.59 -19.12
CA CYS A 271 15.31 11.80 -18.04
C CYS A 271 15.26 10.29 -18.35
N ILE A 272 14.12 9.77 -18.83
CA ILE A 272 13.96 8.36 -19.20
C ILE A 272 14.83 7.98 -20.41
N TYR A 273 14.97 8.86 -21.40
CA TYR A 273 15.76 8.61 -22.59
C TYR A 273 17.26 8.54 -22.29
N GLU A 274 17.74 9.43 -21.43
CA GLU A 274 19.15 9.51 -21.03
C GLU A 274 19.55 8.39 -20.04
N SER A 275 18.60 7.82 -19.31
CA SER A 275 18.87 6.82 -18.28
C SER A 275 19.19 5.41 -18.82
N HIS A 276 19.10 5.17 -20.14
CA HIS A 276 19.34 3.84 -20.75
C HIS A 276 20.69 3.21 -20.37
N LYS A 277 21.73 4.04 -20.13
CA LYS A 277 23.06 3.57 -19.71
C LYS A 277 23.06 2.94 -18.32
N HIS A 278 22.20 3.45 -17.44
CA HIS A 278 22.04 3.01 -16.05
C HIS A 278 20.94 1.98 -15.88
N PHE A 279 20.29 1.54 -16.97
CA PHE A 279 19.24 0.54 -16.90
C PHE A 279 19.75 -0.77 -16.27
N PRO A 280 19.07 -1.35 -15.27
CA PRO A 280 19.59 -2.50 -14.51
C PRO A 280 19.97 -3.68 -15.39
N ALA A 281 21.18 -4.20 -15.21
CA ALA A 281 21.72 -5.30 -16.03
C ALA A 281 20.85 -6.56 -15.94
N GLN A 282 20.28 -6.85 -14.77
CA GLN A 282 19.39 -8.00 -14.55
C GLN A 282 18.11 -7.90 -15.39
N LEU A 283 17.48 -6.73 -15.44
CA LEU A 283 16.32 -6.47 -16.30
C LEU A 283 16.69 -6.54 -17.77
N ARG A 284 17.84 -5.95 -18.14
CA ARG A 284 18.35 -5.98 -19.52
C ARG A 284 18.54 -7.41 -20.02
N ASN A 285 19.17 -8.27 -19.21
CA ASN A 285 19.39 -9.69 -19.53
C ASN A 285 18.07 -10.47 -19.60
N CYS A 286 17.11 -10.16 -18.72
CA CYS A 286 15.77 -10.76 -18.76
C CYS A 286 15.05 -10.41 -20.07
N PHE A 287 15.04 -9.14 -20.46
CA PHE A 287 14.42 -8.68 -21.71
C PHE A 287 15.14 -9.17 -22.96
N ALA A 288 16.47 -9.33 -22.91
CA ALA A 288 17.23 -9.97 -23.99
C ALA A 288 16.77 -11.42 -24.19
N THR A 289 16.70 -12.19 -23.11
CA THR A 289 16.19 -13.58 -23.13
C THR A 289 14.76 -13.65 -23.70
N PHE A 290 13.88 -12.72 -23.29
CA PHE A 290 12.51 -12.67 -23.82
C PHE A 290 12.49 -12.44 -25.33
N ARG A 291 13.30 -11.48 -25.80
CA ARG A 291 13.41 -11.18 -27.22
C ARG A 291 13.93 -12.38 -27.99
N GLU A 292 15.02 -13.01 -27.55
CA GLU A 292 15.58 -14.20 -28.21
C GLU A 292 14.57 -15.34 -28.32
N ARG A 293 13.84 -15.66 -27.24
CA ARG A 293 12.83 -16.72 -27.28
C ARG A 293 11.65 -16.40 -28.18
N LEU A 294 11.16 -15.17 -28.17
CA LEU A 294 10.08 -14.76 -29.07
C LEU A 294 10.54 -14.70 -30.54
N GLN A 295 11.80 -14.36 -30.79
CA GLN A 295 12.39 -14.45 -32.11
C GLN A 295 12.43 -15.90 -32.62
N GLN A 296 12.82 -16.87 -31.77
CA GLN A 296 12.79 -18.30 -32.11
C GLN A 296 11.38 -18.81 -32.44
N LEU A 297 10.34 -18.22 -31.83
CA LEU A 297 8.94 -18.53 -32.12
C LEU A 297 8.38 -17.77 -33.34
N GLY A 298 9.20 -16.95 -34.03
CA GLY A 298 8.77 -16.14 -35.17
C GLY A 298 7.79 -15.02 -34.77
N ARG A 299 8.01 -14.40 -33.60
CA ARG A 299 7.14 -13.37 -32.99
C ARG A 299 7.94 -12.14 -32.54
N GLN A 300 8.78 -11.57 -33.41
CA GLN A 300 9.65 -10.45 -33.05
C GLN A 300 8.87 -9.21 -32.59
N ASP A 301 7.80 -8.84 -33.32
CA ASP A 301 6.95 -7.68 -32.99
C ASP A 301 6.31 -7.80 -31.59
N MET A 302 6.09 -9.02 -31.12
CA MET A 302 5.58 -9.26 -29.78
C MET A 302 6.61 -8.94 -28.71
N ALA A 303 7.90 -9.17 -28.98
CA ALA A 303 8.96 -8.90 -28.02
C ALA A 303 9.05 -7.40 -27.71
N ASP A 304 9.02 -6.55 -28.72
CA ASP A 304 9.14 -5.10 -28.53
C ASP A 304 7.92 -4.52 -27.80
N ASN A 305 6.71 -4.97 -28.17
CA ASN A 305 5.49 -4.60 -27.47
C ASN A 305 5.47 -5.09 -26.02
N LEU A 306 5.97 -6.30 -25.76
CA LEU A 306 6.06 -6.88 -24.42
C LEU A 306 7.04 -6.11 -23.53
N ILE A 307 8.23 -5.79 -24.06
CA ILE A 307 9.24 -5.03 -23.36
C ILE A 307 8.71 -3.61 -23.07
N SER A 308 8.11 -2.96 -24.06
CA SER A 308 7.49 -1.63 -23.89
C SER A 308 6.39 -1.66 -22.81
N ALA A 309 5.47 -2.63 -22.86
CA ALA A 309 4.41 -2.77 -21.86
C ALA A 309 4.98 -3.09 -20.45
N SER A 310 6.06 -3.84 -20.35
CA SER A 310 6.68 -4.14 -19.06
C SER A 310 7.33 -2.90 -18.46
N ILE A 311 8.06 -2.12 -19.27
CA ILE A 311 8.79 -0.94 -18.80
C ILE A 311 7.86 0.25 -18.56
N PHE A 312 6.95 0.57 -19.48
CA PHE A 312 6.09 1.75 -19.34
C PHE A 312 4.82 1.43 -18.55
N LEU A 313 4.02 0.45 -18.98
CA LEU A 313 2.71 0.19 -18.37
C LEU A 313 2.79 -0.36 -16.94
N ARG A 314 3.84 -1.11 -16.61
CA ARG A 314 3.95 -1.81 -15.32
C ARG A 314 4.98 -1.23 -14.35
N PHE A 315 5.79 -0.29 -14.80
CA PHE A 315 6.92 0.18 -14.01
C PHE A 315 7.03 1.71 -14.01
N LEU A 316 7.40 2.34 -15.12
CA LEU A 316 7.58 3.79 -15.19
C LEU A 316 6.27 4.57 -15.00
N CYS A 317 5.22 4.27 -15.77
CA CYS A 317 3.96 5.02 -15.69
C CYS A 317 3.24 4.84 -14.34
N PRO A 318 3.17 3.63 -13.75
CA PRO A 318 2.68 3.46 -12.38
C PRO A 318 3.51 4.24 -11.34
N ALA A 319 4.83 4.29 -11.48
CA ALA A 319 5.70 5.07 -10.57
C ALA A 319 5.44 6.58 -10.68
N ILE A 320 5.16 7.09 -11.88
CA ILE A 320 4.75 8.49 -12.07
C ILE A 320 3.35 8.74 -11.49
N LEU A 321 2.41 7.82 -11.70
CA LEU A 321 1.02 7.96 -11.25
C LEU A 321 0.89 7.91 -9.73
N SER A 322 1.71 7.09 -9.06
CA SER A 322 1.64 6.86 -7.62
C SER A 322 3.04 6.76 -7.00
N PRO A 323 3.79 7.88 -6.95
CA PRO A 323 5.20 7.88 -6.57
C PRO A 323 5.48 7.39 -5.15
N SER A 324 4.53 7.55 -4.23
CA SER A 324 4.64 7.04 -2.87
C SER A 324 4.69 5.51 -2.80
N LEU A 325 4.00 4.80 -3.70
CA LEU A 325 4.03 3.33 -3.76
C LEU A 325 5.36 2.77 -4.29
N PHE A 326 6.20 3.63 -4.83
CA PHE A 326 7.52 3.31 -5.37
C PHE A 326 8.64 4.00 -4.58
N ASN A 327 8.33 4.49 -3.37
CA ASN A 327 9.27 5.17 -2.47
C ASN A 327 9.92 6.43 -3.06
N ILE A 328 9.35 7.04 -4.11
CA ILE A 328 9.92 8.23 -4.77
C ILE A 328 9.67 9.50 -3.96
N THR A 329 8.52 9.57 -3.28
CA THR A 329 8.16 10.69 -2.41
C THR A 329 7.49 10.17 -1.15
N SER A 330 7.78 10.82 -0.02
CA SER A 330 7.16 10.53 1.28
C SER A 330 5.84 11.27 1.50
N GLU A 331 5.60 12.36 0.76
CA GLU A 331 4.42 13.19 0.93
C GLU A 331 3.33 12.84 -0.09
N LEU A 332 2.06 12.86 0.35
CA LEU A 332 0.95 12.64 -0.56
C LEU A 332 0.79 13.87 -1.47
N PRO A 333 0.87 13.72 -2.81
CA PRO A 333 0.74 14.85 -3.71
C PRO A 333 -0.63 15.53 -3.57
N SER A 334 -0.67 16.86 -3.74
CA SER A 334 -1.93 17.60 -3.81
C SER A 334 -2.83 17.11 -4.95
N ALA A 335 -4.14 17.42 -4.90
CA ALA A 335 -5.06 17.04 -5.98
C ALA A 335 -4.61 17.53 -7.36
N ARG A 336 -4.06 18.75 -7.43
CA ARG A 336 -3.46 19.31 -8.66
C ARG A 336 -2.22 18.53 -9.10
N ALA A 337 -1.28 18.27 -8.20
CA ALA A 337 -0.07 17.51 -8.52
C ALA A 337 -0.41 16.09 -9.00
N THR A 338 -1.34 15.41 -8.32
CA THR A 338 -1.88 14.10 -8.73
C THR A 338 -2.47 14.14 -10.13
N ARG A 339 -3.23 15.20 -10.46
CA ARG A 339 -3.79 15.40 -11.80
C ARG A 339 -2.70 15.60 -12.85
N ASN A 340 -1.69 16.45 -12.58
CA ASN A 340 -0.56 16.68 -13.46
C ASN A 340 0.23 15.38 -13.72
N LEU A 341 0.57 14.63 -12.67
CA LEU A 341 1.24 13.33 -12.76
C LEU A 341 0.43 12.34 -13.60
N THR A 342 -0.89 12.30 -13.41
CA THR A 342 -1.79 11.46 -14.21
C THR A 342 -1.73 11.80 -15.70
N LEU A 343 -1.73 13.09 -16.04
CA LEU A 343 -1.66 13.53 -17.44
C LEU A 343 -0.30 13.18 -18.06
N VAL A 344 0.80 13.39 -17.33
CA VAL A 344 2.14 13.01 -17.78
C VAL A 344 2.25 11.49 -18.00
N ALA A 345 1.81 10.68 -17.03
CA ALA A 345 1.81 9.23 -17.15
C ALA A 345 0.98 8.75 -18.34
N LYS A 346 -0.21 9.34 -18.56
CA LYS A 346 -1.07 9.03 -19.72
C LYS A 346 -0.39 9.37 -21.04
N THR A 347 0.26 10.53 -21.16
CA THR A 347 0.97 10.90 -22.39
C THR A 347 2.14 9.99 -22.69
N LEU A 348 2.95 9.65 -21.67
CA LEU A 348 4.05 8.70 -21.82
C LEU A 348 3.54 7.29 -22.17
N GLN A 349 2.43 6.86 -21.58
CA GLN A 349 1.83 5.56 -21.90
C GLN A 349 1.34 5.49 -23.34
N THR A 350 0.70 6.55 -23.83
CA THR A 350 0.25 6.66 -25.23
C THR A 350 1.42 6.63 -26.20
N LEU A 351 2.52 7.32 -25.85
CA LEU A 351 3.77 7.30 -26.61
C LEU A 351 4.37 5.88 -26.66
N ALA A 352 4.45 5.19 -25.51
CA ALA A 352 4.98 3.83 -25.41
C ALA A 352 4.13 2.78 -26.15
N ASN A 353 2.84 3.04 -26.33
CA ASN A 353 1.93 2.21 -27.11
C ASN A 353 2.00 2.50 -28.62
N PHE A 354 2.77 3.50 -29.07
CA PHE A 354 2.81 3.97 -30.46
C PHE A 354 1.45 4.37 -31.03
N THR A 355 0.56 4.88 -30.17
CA THR A 355 -0.79 5.32 -30.55
C THR A 355 -0.93 6.84 -30.44
N ARG A 356 -1.97 7.40 -31.09
CA ARG A 356 -2.37 8.81 -30.91
C ARG A 356 -3.56 8.91 -29.97
N PHE A 357 -3.72 10.06 -29.32
CA PHE A 357 -4.96 10.38 -28.61
C PHE A 357 -6.10 10.46 -29.63
N GLN A 358 -7.22 9.79 -29.32
CA GLN A 358 -8.47 9.89 -30.07
C GLN A 358 -9.34 11.00 -29.52
#